data_AF-A0AAD5RIJ3-F1
#
_entry.id   AF-A0AAD5RIJ3-F1
#
_cell.length_a   1.000
_cell.length_b   1.000
_cell.length_c   1.000
_cell.angle_alpha   90.00
_cell.angle_beta   90.00
_cell.angle_gamma   90.00
#
_symmetry.space_group_name_H-M   'P 1'
#
loop_
_entity.id
_entity.type
_entity.pdbx_description
1 polymer ?
#
loop_
_entity_poly.entity_id
_entity_poly.type
_entity_poly.pdbx_seq_one_letter_code
_entity_poly.pdbx_strand_id
1 'polypeptide(L)'
;MHYGFPAVVPVRQRKEHQRPSRPPHPAPPPPKSRGVPGEANQSIEGRQPKPESDLGSLDVLGDVPPPATSVDMCFYDGFKLNSGAVVSGGDGVILYGGEAFRWRPWVARDGAALRLLNSKGQWDTANEAFQMFEGLWPRPDMLIIGTGRQIRPVAPDLRKYISSLGIRVDVVDTRNAASQYNMMATERGELEVAAALIPMGWQEGVGAK
;
A
#
# COMPACT_ATOMS: atom_id res chain seq x y z
N MET A 1 -9.39 -35.65 12.72
CA MET A 1 -9.53 -34.26 13.21
C MET A 1 -9.40 -33.35 12.00
N HIS A 2 -10.46 -32.63 11.62
CA HIS A 2 -10.45 -31.70 10.48
C HIS A 2 -9.75 -30.41 10.92
N TYR A 3 -8.58 -30.09 10.37
CA TYR A 3 -7.96 -28.77 10.51
C TYR A 3 -8.67 -27.81 9.55
N GLY A 4 -9.61 -27.03 10.07
CA GLY A 4 -10.14 -25.86 9.36
C GLY A 4 -9.16 -24.71 9.51
N PHE A 5 -8.41 -24.40 8.46
CA PHE A 5 -7.57 -23.20 8.41
C PHE A 5 -8.44 -21.95 8.53
N PRO A 6 -8.07 -20.94 9.35
CA PRO A 6 -8.71 -19.63 9.29
C PRO A 6 -8.46 -19.04 7.90
N ALA A 7 -9.51 -19.04 7.07
CA ALA A 7 -9.37 -18.77 5.64
C ALA A 7 -9.01 -17.30 5.38
N VAL A 8 -7.82 -17.09 4.83
CA VAL A 8 -7.46 -15.90 4.07
C VAL A 8 -8.15 -16.02 2.72
N VAL A 9 -9.14 -15.16 2.43
CA VAL A 9 -10.02 -15.31 1.25
C VAL A 9 -9.80 -14.14 0.28
N PRO A 10 -9.57 -14.39 -1.02
CA PRO A 10 -9.38 -13.33 -2.00
C PRO A 10 -10.64 -12.47 -2.15
N VAL A 11 -10.46 -11.16 -2.28
CA VAL A 11 -11.57 -10.21 -2.53
C VAL A 11 -11.92 -10.22 -4.02
N ARG A 12 -13.19 -10.51 -4.36
CA ARG A 12 -13.65 -10.50 -5.76
C ARG A 12 -13.64 -9.07 -6.34
N GLN A 13 -12.83 -8.84 -7.35
CA GLN A 13 -12.88 -7.63 -8.16
C GLN A 13 -14.11 -7.65 -9.09
N ARG A 14 -14.93 -6.58 -9.06
CA ARG A 14 -15.98 -6.37 -10.08
C ARG A 14 -15.31 -5.77 -11.32
N LYS A 15 -15.41 -6.46 -12.47
CA LYS A 15 -14.99 -5.93 -13.77
C LYS A 15 -16.00 -4.87 -14.24
N GLU A 16 -15.72 -3.60 -13.97
CA GLU A 16 -16.47 -2.49 -14.56
C GLU A 16 -15.84 -2.12 -15.91
N HIS A 17 -16.63 -2.19 -16.98
CA HIS A 17 -16.18 -1.87 -18.34
C HIS A 17 -15.97 -0.35 -18.45
N GLN A 18 -14.72 0.10 -18.40
CA GLN A 18 -14.38 1.50 -18.64
C GLN A 18 -14.65 1.86 -20.11
N ARG A 19 -15.47 2.90 -20.33
CA ARG A 19 -15.66 3.52 -21.63
C ARG A 19 -14.44 4.39 -21.97
N PRO A 20 -13.97 4.40 -23.24
CA PRO A 20 -12.81 5.21 -23.60
C PRO A 20 -13.11 6.71 -23.48
N SER A 21 -12.20 7.43 -22.83
CA SER A 21 -12.21 8.89 -22.71
C SER A 21 -11.79 9.54 -24.04
N ARG A 22 -12.48 10.63 -24.38
CA ARG A 22 -12.28 11.42 -25.60
C ARG A 22 -10.99 12.26 -25.49
N PRO A 23 -10.17 12.40 -26.55
CA PRO A 23 -8.93 13.17 -26.48
C PRO A 23 -9.19 14.68 -26.36
N PRO A 24 -8.32 15.44 -25.67
CA PRO A 24 -8.47 16.89 -25.53
C PRO A 24 -8.07 17.62 -26.83
N HIS A 25 -8.78 18.72 -27.13
CA HIS A 25 -8.50 19.62 -28.24
C HIS A 25 -7.23 20.45 -27.98
N PRO A 26 -6.41 20.77 -29.01
CA PRO A 26 -5.23 21.62 -28.85
C PRO A 26 -5.62 23.11 -28.70
N ALA A 27 -4.89 23.82 -27.84
CA ALA A 27 -5.04 25.26 -27.60
C ALA A 27 -4.49 26.10 -28.78
N PRO A 28 -5.02 27.32 -29.01
CA PRO A 28 -4.59 28.18 -30.11
C PRO A 28 -3.24 28.89 -29.82
N PRO A 29 -2.47 29.26 -30.86
CA PRO A 29 -1.16 29.88 -30.69
C PRO A 29 -1.21 31.38 -30.31
N PRO A 30 -0.17 31.91 -29.65
CA PRO A 30 -0.09 33.31 -29.22
C PRO A 30 0.22 34.29 -30.39
N PRO A 31 -0.12 35.58 -30.24
CA PRO A 31 0.02 36.58 -31.31
C PRO A 31 1.48 37.03 -31.53
N LYS A 32 1.82 37.30 -32.80
CA LYS A 32 3.14 37.76 -33.25
C LYS A 32 3.37 39.25 -32.94
N SER A 33 4.44 39.57 -32.23
CA SER A 33 4.93 40.95 -32.03
C SER A 33 5.68 41.46 -33.27
N ARG A 34 5.28 42.65 -33.74
CA ARG A 34 5.82 43.37 -34.90
C ARG A 34 7.12 44.10 -34.52
N GLY A 35 8.19 43.89 -35.29
CA GLY A 35 9.54 44.39 -35.01
C GLY A 35 9.78 45.87 -35.37
N VAL A 36 10.93 46.38 -34.90
CA VAL A 36 11.60 47.61 -35.34
C VAL A 36 13.10 47.30 -35.52
N PRO A 37 13.77 47.77 -36.59
CA PRO A 37 15.15 47.37 -36.93
C PRO A 37 16.22 48.37 -36.47
N GLY A 38 17.44 47.90 -36.20
CA GLY A 38 18.62 48.75 -35.98
C GLY A 38 19.92 48.02 -35.63
N GLU A 39 20.76 47.81 -36.65
CA GLU A 39 22.24 47.84 -36.71
C GLU A 39 23.16 46.83 -35.97
N ALA A 40 23.80 46.00 -36.82
CA ALA A 40 25.14 45.38 -36.83
C ALA A 40 26.15 45.60 -35.67
N ASN A 41 26.74 44.51 -35.18
CA ASN A 41 28.18 44.22 -35.42
C ASN A 41 28.63 42.77 -35.06
N GLN A 42 29.37 42.20 -36.02
CA GLN A 42 30.41 41.15 -36.04
C GLN A 42 30.69 40.22 -34.82
N SER A 43 30.42 38.93 -35.07
CA SER A 43 31.09 37.66 -34.68
C SER A 43 32.28 37.64 -33.70
N ILE A 44 32.16 36.81 -32.64
CA ILE A 44 33.25 35.96 -32.10
C ILE A 44 32.65 34.61 -31.63
N GLU A 45 33.22 33.51 -32.12
CA GLU A 45 32.96 32.13 -31.70
C GLU A 45 33.29 31.92 -30.22
N GLY A 46 32.27 31.63 -29.41
CA GLY A 46 32.42 31.16 -28.04
C GLY A 46 31.88 29.73 -27.92
N ARG A 47 32.77 28.77 -27.74
CA ARG A 47 32.48 27.37 -27.41
C ARG A 47 31.54 27.32 -26.19
N GLN A 48 30.25 27.09 -26.40
CA GLN A 48 29.33 26.90 -25.28
C GLN A 48 29.62 25.55 -24.60
N PRO A 49 29.86 25.51 -23.28
CA PRO A 49 29.72 24.25 -22.55
C PRO A 49 28.26 23.81 -22.65
N LYS A 50 28.03 22.54 -23.03
CA LYS A 50 26.68 21.94 -23.00
C LYS A 50 26.08 22.21 -21.62
N PRO A 51 24.84 22.75 -21.53
CA PRO A 51 24.21 22.95 -20.25
C PRO A 51 24.09 21.60 -19.55
N GLU A 52 24.52 21.63 -18.30
CA GLU A 52 24.44 20.57 -17.31
C GLU A 52 23.04 19.95 -17.33
N SER A 53 23.02 18.63 -17.16
CA SER A 53 21.81 17.82 -17.02
C SER A 53 20.72 18.54 -16.23
N ASP A 54 19.64 18.91 -16.91
CA ASP A 54 18.46 19.49 -16.30
C ASP A 54 17.77 18.41 -15.46
N LEU A 55 18.06 18.41 -14.16
CA LEU A 55 17.57 17.43 -13.17
C LEU A 55 16.03 17.45 -13.03
N GLY A 56 15.33 18.44 -13.62
CA GLY A 56 13.87 18.47 -13.70
C GLY A 56 13.28 17.49 -14.73
N SER A 57 14.11 16.92 -15.61
CA SER A 57 13.67 15.98 -16.66
C SER A 57 13.81 14.51 -16.26
N LEU A 58 14.18 14.22 -15.02
CA LEU A 58 14.29 12.86 -14.49
C LEU A 58 13.11 12.52 -13.57
N ASP A 59 11.88 12.83 -13.98
CA ASP A 59 10.68 12.28 -13.34
C ASP A 59 10.47 10.84 -13.82
N VAL A 60 11.26 9.93 -13.27
CA VAL A 60 11.27 8.50 -13.63
C VAL A 60 10.03 7.77 -13.08
N LEU A 61 9.23 8.42 -12.24
CA LEU A 61 8.10 7.79 -11.53
C LEU A 61 6.72 8.37 -11.87
N GLY A 62 6.65 9.51 -12.58
CA GLY A 62 5.40 10.18 -12.91
C GLY A 62 4.36 9.36 -13.70
N ASP A 63 4.78 8.24 -14.31
CA ASP A 63 3.92 7.37 -15.14
C ASP A 63 3.73 5.94 -14.59
N VAL A 64 4.17 5.62 -13.37
CA VAL A 64 3.88 4.31 -12.78
C VAL A 64 2.44 4.31 -12.26
N PRO A 65 1.50 3.51 -12.84
CA PRO A 65 0.14 3.47 -12.36
C PRO A 65 0.11 2.93 -10.92
N PRO A 66 -0.72 3.49 -10.03
CA PRO A 66 -0.79 3.05 -8.65
C PRO A 66 -1.27 1.59 -8.59
N PRO A 67 -0.69 0.77 -7.69
CA PRO A 67 -1.11 -0.61 -7.43
C PRO A 67 -2.62 -0.75 -7.31
N ALA A 68 -3.22 -1.82 -7.85
CA ALA A 68 -4.68 -2.07 -7.72
C ALA A 68 -5.12 -2.37 -6.27
N THR A 69 -4.14 -2.58 -5.39
CA THR A 69 -4.27 -2.76 -3.94
C THR A 69 -4.05 -1.48 -3.15
N SER A 70 -3.82 -0.33 -3.80
CA SER A 70 -3.68 0.94 -3.10
C SER A 70 -4.93 1.21 -2.27
N VAL A 71 -4.74 1.57 -1.01
CA VAL A 71 -5.84 1.86 -0.09
C VAL A 71 -6.29 3.30 -0.29
N ASP A 72 -7.52 3.48 -0.77
CA ASP A 72 -8.15 4.81 -0.90
C ASP A 72 -8.70 5.29 0.45
N MET A 73 -9.33 4.38 1.21
CA MET A 73 -10.02 4.73 2.46
C MET A 73 -9.89 3.62 3.50
N CYS A 74 -9.56 4.03 4.73
CA CYS A 74 -9.71 3.23 5.93
C CYS A 74 -11.00 3.65 6.65
N PHE A 75 -12.03 2.81 6.59
CA PHE A 75 -13.29 3.00 7.30
C PHE A 75 -13.17 2.54 8.76
N TYR A 76 -14.27 2.70 9.50
CA TYR A 76 -14.38 2.17 10.85
C TYR A 76 -14.31 0.64 10.86
N ASP A 77 -15.02 -0.03 9.95
CA ASP A 77 -15.17 -1.50 9.91
C ASP A 77 -14.46 -2.16 8.72
N GLY A 78 -13.61 -1.43 7.98
CA GLY A 78 -13.00 -1.99 6.78
C GLY A 78 -12.19 -1.02 5.93
N PHE A 79 -12.06 -1.36 4.65
CA PHE A 79 -11.15 -0.73 3.70
C PHE A 79 -11.77 -0.65 2.30
N LYS A 80 -11.48 0.44 1.57
CA LYS A 80 -11.71 0.55 0.13
C LYS A 80 -10.37 0.69 -0.58
N LEU A 81 -10.21 -0.09 -1.65
CA LEU A 81 -9.03 -0.05 -2.52
C LEU A 81 -9.35 0.75 -3.80
N ASN A 82 -8.31 1.26 -4.46
CA ASN A 82 -8.44 2.04 -5.70
C ASN A 82 -9.05 1.23 -6.86
N SER A 83 -8.91 -0.10 -6.84
CA SER A 83 -9.61 -1.02 -7.75
C SER A 83 -11.13 -1.05 -7.56
N GLY A 84 -11.66 -0.38 -6.53
CA GLY A 84 -13.08 -0.42 -6.15
C GLY A 84 -13.44 -1.62 -5.26
N ALA A 85 -12.48 -2.50 -4.97
CA ALA A 85 -12.66 -3.58 -4.01
C ALA A 85 -12.90 -3.02 -2.59
N VAL A 86 -13.83 -3.64 -1.86
CA VAL A 86 -14.19 -3.25 -0.49
C VAL A 86 -14.08 -4.45 0.43
N VAL A 87 -13.34 -4.28 1.52
CA VAL A 87 -13.32 -5.18 2.67
C VAL A 87 -14.16 -4.53 3.76
N SER A 88 -15.15 -5.23 4.30
CA SER A 88 -16.07 -4.71 5.32
C SER A 88 -16.49 -5.80 6.30
N GLY A 89 -17.29 -5.42 7.31
CA GLY A 89 -17.79 -6.35 8.31
C GLY A 89 -16.77 -6.64 9.41
N GLY A 90 -15.84 -5.71 9.63
CA GLY A 90 -14.84 -5.76 10.68
C GLY A 90 -13.62 -6.63 10.39
N ASP A 91 -13.50 -7.13 9.16
CA ASP A 91 -12.36 -7.92 8.74
C ASP A 91 -11.12 -7.07 8.53
N GLY A 92 -9.96 -7.63 8.90
CA GLY A 92 -8.68 -7.10 8.45
C GLY A 92 -8.44 -7.42 6.98
N VAL A 93 -7.39 -6.81 6.44
CA VAL A 93 -6.92 -7.09 5.09
C VAL A 93 -5.41 -7.35 5.08
N ILE A 94 -4.98 -8.36 4.33
CA ILE A 94 -3.59 -8.51 3.90
C ILE A 94 -3.50 -8.04 2.45
N LEU A 95 -2.54 -7.17 2.15
CA LEU A 95 -2.22 -6.67 0.82
C LEU A 95 -0.83 -7.16 0.44
N TYR A 96 -0.73 -7.88 -0.68
CA TYR A 96 0.55 -8.41 -1.17
C TYR A 96 0.45 -8.79 -2.65
N GLY A 97 1.47 -8.46 -3.45
CA GLY A 97 1.58 -8.91 -4.84
C GLY A 97 0.40 -8.49 -5.74
N GLY A 98 -0.16 -7.31 -5.51
CA GLY A 98 -1.31 -6.81 -6.27
C GLY A 98 -2.64 -7.47 -5.90
N GLU A 99 -2.65 -8.29 -4.85
CA GLU A 99 -3.86 -8.93 -4.33
C GLU A 99 -4.22 -8.45 -2.92
N ALA A 100 -5.52 -8.51 -2.63
CA ALA A 100 -6.09 -8.20 -1.33
C ALA A 100 -6.84 -9.41 -0.78
N PHE A 101 -6.53 -9.78 0.46
CA PHE A 101 -7.09 -10.92 1.13
C PHE A 101 -7.78 -10.52 2.42
N ARG A 102 -9.02 -11.01 2.62
CA ARG A 102 -9.69 -10.89 3.92
C ARG A 102 -8.89 -11.64 4.97
N TRP A 103 -8.67 -11.00 6.11
CA TRP A 103 -7.79 -11.51 7.17
C TRP A 103 -8.44 -11.37 8.54
N ARG A 104 -8.44 -12.45 9.31
CA ARG A 104 -9.07 -12.55 10.63
C ARG A 104 -8.11 -13.18 11.64
N PRO A 105 -7.06 -12.45 12.08
CA PRO A 105 -6.01 -13.01 12.93
C PRO A 105 -6.53 -13.51 14.30
N TRP A 106 -7.67 -12.98 14.76
CA TRP A 106 -8.32 -13.39 16.00
C TRP A 106 -8.97 -14.77 15.95
N VAL A 107 -9.28 -15.30 14.76
CA VAL A 107 -9.89 -16.64 14.62
C VAL A 107 -8.86 -17.74 14.86
N ALA A 108 -7.58 -17.46 14.62
CA ALA A 108 -6.50 -18.42 14.78
C ALA A 108 -6.15 -18.70 16.26
N ARG A 109 -6.66 -17.89 17.21
CA ARG A 109 -6.48 -18.15 18.64
C ARG A 109 -7.60 -19.03 19.17
N ASP A 110 -7.23 -19.97 20.04
CA ASP A 110 -8.17 -20.81 20.76
C ASP A 110 -9.24 -19.97 21.47
N GLY A 111 -10.51 -20.33 21.24
CA GLY A 111 -11.66 -19.69 21.88
C GLY A 111 -12.25 -18.49 21.14
N ALA A 112 -11.72 -18.09 19.98
CA ALA A 112 -12.30 -17.05 19.10
C ALA A 112 -12.72 -15.75 19.83
N ALA A 113 -12.01 -15.38 20.88
CA ALA A 113 -12.18 -14.07 21.49
C ALA A 113 -11.65 -13.04 20.49
N LEU A 114 -12.48 -12.08 20.08
CA LEU A 114 -12.14 -10.97 19.17
C LEU A 114 -11.04 -10.08 19.77
N ARG A 115 -9.84 -10.62 19.98
CA ARG A 115 -8.75 -10.04 20.73
C ARG A 115 -7.44 -10.18 19.98
N LEU A 116 -6.69 -9.10 19.97
CA LEU A 116 -5.36 -8.99 19.37
C LEU A 116 -4.33 -8.49 20.37
N LEU A 117 -4.73 -8.26 21.63
CA LEU A 117 -3.80 -7.90 22.70
C LEU A 117 -3.57 -9.08 23.66
N ASN A 118 -2.30 -9.33 23.97
CA ASN A 118 -1.95 -10.23 25.07
C ASN A 118 -2.15 -9.55 26.44
N SER A 119 -1.91 -10.30 27.52
CA SER A 119 -2.04 -9.79 28.90
C SER A 119 -1.12 -8.60 29.24
N LYS A 120 -0.08 -8.37 28.43
CA LYS A 120 0.86 -7.24 28.55
C LYS A 120 0.46 -6.05 27.67
N GLY A 121 -0.67 -6.12 26.97
CA GLY A 121 -1.13 -5.07 26.06
C GLY A 121 -0.33 -4.96 24.76
N GLN A 122 0.43 -6.00 24.40
CA GLN A 122 1.17 -6.08 23.15
C GLN A 122 0.29 -6.70 22.06
N TRP A 123 0.48 -6.27 20.82
CA TRP A 123 -0.20 -6.82 19.66
C TRP A 123 0.31 -8.23 19.37
N ASP A 124 -0.59 -9.20 19.39
CA ASP A 124 -0.26 -10.62 19.43
C ASP A 124 -1.35 -11.47 18.79
N THR A 125 -0.93 -12.40 17.94
CA THR A 125 -1.78 -13.32 17.19
C THR A 125 -1.13 -14.69 17.16
N ALA A 126 -1.88 -15.72 16.78
CA ALA A 126 -1.26 -17.00 16.47
C ALA A 126 -0.39 -16.87 15.21
N ASN A 127 0.66 -17.68 15.10
CA ASN A 127 1.58 -17.65 13.95
C ASN A 127 0.85 -18.01 12.65
N GLU A 128 -0.18 -18.86 12.75
CA GLU A 128 -1.13 -19.27 11.73
C GLU A 128 -1.74 -18.09 10.97
N ALA A 129 -1.90 -16.94 11.62
CA ALA A 129 -2.42 -15.74 10.98
C ALA A 129 -1.48 -15.19 9.88
N PHE A 130 -0.20 -15.58 9.89
CA PHE A 130 0.84 -15.16 8.95
C PHE A 130 1.46 -16.33 8.17
N GLN A 131 0.98 -17.57 8.36
CA GLN A 131 1.50 -18.76 7.69
C GLN A 131 1.46 -18.66 6.16
N MET A 132 0.57 -17.83 5.59
CA MET A 132 0.56 -17.59 4.13
C MET A 132 1.92 -17.15 3.59
N PHE A 133 2.74 -16.47 4.40
CA PHE A 133 4.07 -16.00 4.00
C PHE A 133 5.14 -17.12 3.92
N GLU A 134 4.91 -18.29 4.54
CA GLU A 134 5.88 -19.40 4.52
C GLU A 134 6.06 -19.97 3.11
N GLY A 135 4.97 -20.08 2.35
CA GLY A 135 4.92 -20.66 1.01
C GLY A 135 5.15 -19.68 -0.14
N LEU A 136 5.37 -18.39 0.13
CA LEU A 136 5.54 -17.38 -0.92
C LEU A 136 6.98 -17.37 -1.46
N TRP A 137 7.10 -17.22 -2.78
CA TRP A 137 8.34 -16.91 -3.47
C TRP A 137 8.10 -15.91 -4.62
N PRO A 138 8.78 -14.75 -4.64
CA PRO A 138 9.62 -14.21 -3.57
C PRO A 138 8.80 -13.94 -2.29
N ARG A 139 9.46 -13.82 -1.13
CA ARG A 139 8.80 -13.30 0.09
C ARG A 139 8.96 -11.78 0.12
N PRO A 140 8.02 -11.02 0.72
CA PRO A 140 8.20 -9.58 0.90
C PRO A 140 9.39 -9.29 1.81
N ASP A 141 10.15 -8.25 1.47
CA ASP A 141 11.25 -7.73 2.29
C ASP A 141 10.74 -7.07 3.58
N MET A 142 9.52 -6.55 3.54
CA MET A 142 8.89 -5.82 4.64
C MET A 142 7.39 -6.12 4.75
N LEU A 143 6.93 -6.27 5.99
CA LEU A 143 5.53 -6.32 6.37
C LEU A 143 5.19 -5.13 7.28
N ILE A 144 4.25 -4.30 6.83
CA ILE A 144 3.72 -3.18 7.61
C ILE A 144 2.46 -3.67 8.33
N ILE A 145 2.44 -3.58 9.66
CA ILE A 145 1.30 -3.97 10.49
C ILE A 145 0.56 -2.72 10.95
N GLY A 146 -0.67 -2.56 10.48
CA GLY A 146 -1.62 -1.55 10.93
C GLY A 146 -2.46 -2.06 12.09
N THR A 147 -2.21 -1.59 13.32
CA THR A 147 -2.85 -2.12 14.54
C THR A 147 -4.19 -1.48 14.89
N GLY A 148 -4.87 -0.86 13.93
CA GLY A 148 -6.10 -0.09 14.12
C GLY A 148 -5.81 1.38 14.44
N ARG A 149 -6.62 1.99 15.30
CA ARG A 149 -6.52 3.43 15.64
C ARG A 149 -5.29 3.81 16.47
N GLN A 150 -4.70 2.86 17.19
CA GLN A 150 -3.57 3.10 18.09
C GLN A 150 -2.45 2.13 17.77
N ILE A 151 -1.22 2.64 17.80
CA ILE A 151 0.00 1.83 17.67
C ILE A 151 0.13 0.95 18.91
N ARG A 152 0.36 -0.35 18.69
CA ARG A 152 0.61 -1.32 19.76
C ARG A 152 1.91 -2.07 19.49
N PRO A 153 2.82 -2.20 20.46
CA PRO A 153 4.06 -2.94 20.25
C PRO A 153 3.74 -4.42 19.98
N VAL A 154 4.36 -5.00 18.96
CA VAL A 154 4.18 -6.43 18.63
C VAL A 154 4.84 -7.29 19.70
N ALA A 155 4.21 -8.41 20.07
CA ALA A 155 4.77 -9.38 20.98
C ALA A 155 6.13 -9.90 20.46
N PRO A 156 7.16 -10.01 21.31
CA PRO A 156 8.50 -10.40 20.86
C PRO A 156 8.53 -11.73 20.10
N ASP A 157 7.73 -12.71 20.50
CA ASP A 157 7.74 -14.04 19.88
C ASP A 157 7.08 -14.04 18.51
N LEU A 158 6.00 -13.29 18.33
CA LEU A 158 5.39 -13.06 17.02
C LEU A 158 6.34 -12.32 16.07
N ARG A 159 7.03 -11.27 16.58
CA ARG A 159 8.06 -10.56 15.80
C ARG A 159 9.19 -11.51 15.38
N LYS A 160 9.70 -12.35 16.30
CA LYS A 160 10.73 -13.35 15.97
C LYS A 160 10.26 -14.33 14.90
N TYR A 161 9.02 -14.82 14.99
CA TYR A 161 8.45 -15.70 13.99
C TYR A 161 8.44 -15.05 12.60
N ILE A 162 7.88 -13.84 12.46
CA ILE A 162 7.84 -13.14 11.18
C ILE A 162 9.27 -12.86 10.66
N SER A 163 10.19 -12.43 11.52
CA SER A 163 11.60 -12.22 11.14
C SER A 163 12.31 -13.51 10.74
N SER A 164 11.94 -14.67 11.27
CA SER A 164 12.49 -15.96 10.86
C SER A 164 12.14 -16.33 9.41
N LEU A 165 11.07 -15.73 8.86
CA LEU A 165 10.71 -15.86 7.44
C LEU A 165 11.55 -14.97 6.52
N GLY A 166 12.45 -14.14 7.08
CA GLY A 166 13.24 -13.14 6.36
C GLY A 166 12.54 -11.79 6.20
N ILE A 167 11.39 -11.59 6.86
CA ILE A 167 10.53 -10.42 6.66
C ILE A 167 10.78 -9.38 7.77
N ARG A 168 11.07 -8.13 7.38
CA ARG A 168 11.17 -7.02 8.34
C ARG A 168 9.79 -6.54 8.76
N VAL A 169 9.61 -6.20 10.04
CA VAL A 169 8.31 -5.76 10.58
C VAL A 169 8.35 -4.28 10.94
N ASP A 170 7.45 -3.51 10.34
CA ASP A 170 7.13 -2.14 10.76
C ASP A 170 5.72 -2.08 11.36
N VAL A 171 5.53 -1.29 12.40
CA VAL A 171 4.27 -1.29 13.18
C VAL A 171 3.81 0.14 13.39
N VAL A 172 2.66 0.45 12.84
CA VAL A 172 2.05 1.79 12.90
C VAL A 172 0.53 1.67 13.02
N ASP A 173 -0.16 2.80 13.14
CA ASP A 173 -1.62 2.80 13.08
C ASP A 173 -2.07 2.55 11.65
N THR A 174 -3.30 2.05 11.49
CA THR A 174 -3.77 1.55 10.21
C THR A 174 -3.83 2.61 9.11
N ARG A 175 -4.08 3.88 9.45
CA ARG A 175 -4.13 4.96 8.44
C ARG A 175 -2.73 5.23 7.89
N ASN A 176 -1.74 5.31 8.78
CA ASN A 176 -0.35 5.51 8.37
C ASN A 176 0.24 4.29 7.67
N ALA A 177 -0.13 3.07 8.12
CA ALA A 177 0.27 1.83 7.46
C ALA A 177 -0.21 1.78 6.00
N ALA A 178 -1.47 2.17 5.76
CA ALA A 178 -2.05 2.21 4.43
C ALA A 178 -1.28 3.18 3.50
N SER A 179 -1.00 4.40 3.97
CA SER A 179 -0.22 5.37 3.19
C SER A 179 1.20 4.88 2.90
N GLN A 180 1.86 4.30 3.90
CA GLN A 180 3.22 3.76 3.77
C GLN A 180 3.27 2.61 2.77
N TYR A 181 2.30 1.70 2.82
CA TYR A 181 2.16 0.62 1.83
C TYR A 181 1.98 1.17 0.42
N ASN A 182 1.06 2.12 0.22
CA ASN A 182 0.79 2.70 -1.11
C ASN A 182 2.07 3.30 -1.73
N MET A 183 2.83 4.05 -0.94
CA MET A 183 4.10 4.63 -1.38
C MET A 183 5.12 3.54 -1.73
N MET A 184 5.39 2.61 -0.82
CA MET A 184 6.39 1.57 -1.04
C MET A 184 6.03 0.62 -2.18
N ALA A 185 4.76 0.25 -2.32
CA ALA A 185 4.29 -0.62 -3.40
C ALA A 185 4.41 0.08 -4.77
N THR A 186 4.27 1.41 -4.81
CA THR A 186 4.49 2.22 -6.02
C THR A 186 5.98 2.36 -6.35
N GLU A 187 6.82 2.66 -5.36
CA GLU A 187 8.25 2.96 -5.57
C GLU A 187 9.15 1.72 -5.72
N ARG A 188 8.84 0.63 -4.99
CA ARG A 188 9.66 -0.59 -4.93
C ARG A 188 9.01 -1.78 -5.63
N GLY A 189 7.68 -1.74 -5.79
CA GLY A 189 6.89 -2.81 -6.39
C GLY A 189 6.09 -3.62 -5.37
N GLU A 190 4.99 -4.20 -5.83
CA GLU A 190 3.98 -4.87 -5.00
C GLU A 190 4.45 -6.18 -4.34
N LEU A 191 5.55 -6.77 -4.83
CA LEU A 191 6.14 -8.00 -4.27
C LEU A 191 7.17 -7.71 -3.16
N GLU A 192 7.68 -6.49 -3.07
CA GLU A 192 8.70 -6.09 -2.09
C GLU A 192 8.11 -5.79 -0.71
N VAL A 193 6.85 -5.35 -0.67
CA VAL A 193 6.17 -4.91 0.55
C VAL A 193 4.80 -5.57 0.69
N ALA A 194 4.50 -6.00 1.90
CA ALA A 194 3.17 -6.45 2.31
C ALA A 194 2.60 -5.52 3.39
N ALA A 195 1.26 -5.46 3.48
CA ALA A 195 0.58 -4.82 4.59
C ALA A 195 -0.44 -5.76 5.23
N ALA A 196 -0.53 -5.76 6.56
CA ALA A 196 -1.55 -6.45 7.33
C ALA A 196 -2.29 -5.42 8.20
N LEU A 197 -3.53 -5.11 7.85
CA LEU A 197 -4.26 -3.97 8.38
C LEU A 197 -5.50 -4.41 9.15
N ILE A 198 -5.63 -3.92 10.38
CA ILE A 198 -6.83 -4.07 11.22
C ILE A 198 -7.71 -2.81 11.06
N PRO A 199 -9.04 -2.92 10.95
CA PRO A 199 -9.91 -1.74 10.80
C PRO A 199 -9.75 -0.71 11.93
N MET A 200 -9.97 0.56 11.61
CA MET A 200 -9.78 1.67 12.56
C MET A 200 -10.69 1.56 13.78
N GLY A 201 -11.86 0.96 13.63
CA GLY A 201 -12.88 0.78 14.65
C GLY A 201 -12.70 -0.45 15.54
N TRP A 202 -11.58 -1.16 15.42
CA TRP A 202 -11.34 -2.36 16.20
C TRP A 202 -11.37 -2.11 17.70
N GLN A 203 -12.14 -2.92 18.42
CA GLN A 203 -12.23 -2.95 19.86
C GLN A 203 -12.05 -4.38 20.38
N GLU A 204 -11.15 -4.54 21.35
CA GLU A 204 -10.88 -5.84 21.98
C GLU A 204 -12.16 -6.43 22.60
N GLY A 205 -12.46 -7.67 22.23
CA GLY A 205 -13.65 -8.41 22.65
C GLY A 205 -14.92 -8.11 21.84
N VAL A 206 -14.92 -7.09 20.97
CA VAL A 206 -16.11 -6.65 20.20
C VAL A 206 -15.90 -6.76 18.69
N GLY A 207 -14.67 -6.56 18.21
CA GLY A 207 -14.33 -6.42 16.80
C GLY A 207 -14.51 -4.97 16.30
N ALA A 208 -14.57 -4.79 14.99
CA ALA A 208 -14.91 -3.51 14.37
C ALA A 208 -16.32 -3.62 13.75
N LYS A 209 -17.27 -2.86 14.27
CA LYS A 209 -18.68 -2.87 13.86
C LYS A 209 -19.14 -1.47 13.49
#